data_AF-A0A1F5Q943-F1
#
_entry.id   AF-A0A1F5Q943-F1
#
_cell.length_a   1.000
_cell.length_b   1.000
_cell.length_c   1.000
_cell.angle_alpha   90.00
_cell.angle_beta   90.00
_cell.angle_gamma   90.00
#
_symmetry.space_group_name_H-M   'P 1'
#
loop_
_entity.id
_entity.type
_entity.pdbx_description
1 polymer ?
#
loop_
_entity_poly.entity_id
_entity_poly.type
_entity_poly.pdbx_seq_one_letter_code
_entity_poly.pdbx_strand_id
1 'polypeptide(L)'
;MYYDLEQKIEDYSEELFIDLGLATLTEETKADLFARVQNHLHQVIAEIVKQYLPAPDVTKINQALSEEDYRALDVVLKNYPQYKEQLETKIDEEFAKLKQTISEEQTNARLQSS
;
A
#
# COMPACT_ATOMS: atom_id res chain seq x y z
N MET A 1 4.46 18.46 10.17
CA MET A 1 3.08 18.06 9.84
C MET A 1 3.02 16.57 10.03
N TYR A 2 2.23 16.07 10.98
CA TYR A 2 1.92 14.63 11.02
C TYR A 2 1.00 14.39 9.83
N TYR A 3 1.49 13.74 8.79
CA TYR A 3 0.64 13.27 7.72
C TYR A 3 -0.32 12.23 8.32
N ASP A 4 -1.59 12.30 7.97
CA ASP A 4 -2.53 11.25 8.32
C ASP A 4 -2.13 10.00 7.53
N LEU A 5 -2.06 8.84 8.19
CA LEU A 5 -1.66 7.60 7.52
C LEU A 5 -2.70 7.25 6.44
N GLU A 6 -3.96 7.57 6.70
CA GLU A 6 -5.06 7.50 5.74
C GLU A 6 -4.72 8.26 4.47
N GLN A 7 -4.43 9.56 4.58
CA GLN A 7 -4.09 10.41 3.45
C GLN A 7 -2.86 9.87 2.70
N LYS A 8 -1.86 9.36 3.42
CA LYS A 8 -0.66 8.79 2.80
C LYS A 8 -0.98 7.58 1.92
N ILE A 9 -1.83 6.67 2.40
CA ILE A 9 -2.25 5.49 1.65
C ILE A 9 -3.16 5.86 0.47
N GLU A 10 -4.00 6.88 0.63
CA GLU A 10 -4.82 7.45 -0.45
C GLU A 10 -3.95 8.06 -1.55
N ASP A 11 -3.02 8.94 -1.20
CA ASP A 11 -2.06 9.57 -2.12
C ASP A 11 -1.29 8.48 -2.90
N TYR A 12 -0.85 7.42 -2.22
CA TYR A 12 -0.19 6.28 -2.86
C TYR A 12 -1.08 5.52 -3.82
N SER A 13 -2.32 5.27 -3.45
CA SER A 13 -3.29 4.59 -4.32
C SER A 13 -3.58 5.43 -5.56
N GLU A 14 -3.71 6.75 -5.42
CA GLU A 14 -3.91 7.67 -6.54
C GLU A 14 -2.68 7.71 -7.46
N GLU A 15 -1.47 7.83 -6.91
CA GLU A 15 -0.24 7.83 -7.70
C GLU A 15 -0.06 6.52 -8.50
N LEU A 16 -0.32 5.37 -7.88
CA LEU A 16 -0.26 4.07 -8.57
C LEU A 16 -1.29 3.97 -9.68
N PHE A 17 -2.50 4.47 -9.43
CA PHE A 17 -3.55 4.49 -10.44
C PHE A 17 -3.15 5.35 -11.65
N ILE A 18 -2.54 6.51 -11.42
CA ILE A 18 -2.01 7.38 -12.48
C ILE A 18 -0.89 6.66 -13.26
N ASP A 19 0.08 6.08 -12.57
CA ASP A 19 1.21 5.38 -13.18
C ASP A 19 0.75 4.19 -14.05
N LEU A 20 -0.25 3.43 -13.58
CA LEU A 20 -0.88 2.36 -14.34
C LEU A 20 -1.73 2.90 -15.49
N GLY A 21 -2.42 4.02 -15.31
CA GLY A 21 -3.20 4.69 -16.36
C GLY A 21 -2.34 5.09 -17.56
N LEU A 22 -1.12 5.54 -17.31
CA LEU A 22 -0.12 5.90 -18.33
C LEU A 22 0.58 4.66 -18.96
N ALA A 23 0.42 3.48 -18.37
CA ALA A 23 1.01 2.24 -18.87
C ALA A 23 0.34 1.81 -20.18
N THR A 24 1.14 1.33 -21.14
CA THR A 24 0.65 0.65 -22.36
C THR A 24 0.27 -0.81 -22.07
N LEU A 25 -0.47 -1.03 -20.99
CA LEU A 25 -0.98 -2.34 -20.57
C LEU A 25 -2.49 -2.42 -20.85
N THR A 26 -3.05 -3.62 -20.89
CA THR A 26 -4.50 -3.79 -20.98
C THR A 26 -5.17 -3.37 -19.67
N GLU A 27 -6.43 -2.95 -19.71
CA GLU A 27 -7.18 -2.57 -18.51
C GLU A 27 -7.29 -3.74 -17.51
N GLU A 28 -7.37 -4.98 -18.00
CA GLU A 28 -7.33 -6.18 -17.17
C GLU A 28 -6.00 -6.31 -16.42
N THR A 29 -4.86 -6.15 -17.12
CA THR A 29 -3.54 -6.20 -16.49
C THR A 29 -3.33 -5.05 -15.52
N LYS A 30 -3.83 -3.85 -15.81
CA LYS A 30 -3.78 -2.70 -14.88
C LYS A 30 -4.57 -2.99 -13.61
N ALA A 31 -5.79 -3.50 -13.72
CA ALA A 31 -6.61 -3.84 -12.56
C ALA A 31 -5.98 -4.95 -11.71
N ASP A 32 -5.42 -5.99 -12.34
CA ASP A 32 -4.70 -7.06 -11.64
C ASP A 32 -3.43 -6.54 -10.94
N LEU A 33 -2.63 -5.71 -11.61
CA LEU A 33 -1.46 -5.09 -10.99
C LEU A 33 -1.86 -4.19 -9.81
N PHE A 34 -2.87 -3.35 -9.96
CA PHE A 34 -3.36 -2.49 -8.89
C PHE A 34 -3.83 -3.31 -7.69
N ALA A 35 -4.64 -4.35 -7.91
CA ALA A 35 -5.11 -5.23 -6.85
C ALA A 35 -3.97 -5.98 -6.15
N ARG A 36 -2.96 -6.46 -6.89
CA ARG A 36 -1.78 -7.10 -6.29
C ARG A 36 -0.98 -6.13 -5.44
N VAL A 37 -0.82 -4.90 -5.92
CA VAL A 37 -0.10 -3.85 -5.21
C VAL A 37 -0.82 -3.46 -3.91
N GLN A 38 -2.14 -3.24 -3.96
CA GLN A 38 -2.95 -2.97 -2.76
C GLN A 38 -2.89 -4.12 -1.76
N ASN A 39 -3.03 -5.36 -2.22
CA ASN A 39 -2.92 -6.54 -1.36
C ASN A 39 -1.53 -6.65 -0.71
N HIS A 40 -0.45 -6.39 -1.45
CA HIS A 40 0.91 -6.39 -0.91
C HIS A 40 1.07 -5.32 0.18
N LEU A 41 0.54 -4.11 -0.04
CA LEU A 41 0.56 -3.05 0.94
C LEU A 41 -0.17 -3.45 2.24
N HIS A 42 -1.37 -4.03 2.12
CA HIS A 42 -2.13 -4.52 3.28
C HIS A 42 -1.37 -5.60 4.04
N GLN A 43 -0.72 -6.54 3.33
CA GLN A 43 0.10 -7.58 3.95
C GLN A 43 1.28 -7.01 4.73
N VAL A 44 2.01 -6.06 4.13
CA VAL A 44 3.12 -5.36 4.79
C VAL A 44 2.65 -4.70 6.08
N ILE A 45 1.54 -3.96 6.02
CA ILE A 45 0.98 -3.30 7.20
C ILE A 45 0.64 -4.33 8.28
N ALA A 46 -0.09 -5.38 7.92
CA ALA A 46 -0.49 -6.46 8.82
C ALA A 46 0.72 -7.15 9.48
N GLU A 47 1.78 -7.43 8.73
CA GLU A 47 3.00 -8.08 9.23
C GLU A 47 3.74 -7.22 10.25
N ILE A 48 3.90 -5.93 9.97
CA ILE A 48 4.54 -4.98 10.88
C ILE A 48 3.74 -4.89 12.17
N VAL A 49 2.42 -4.64 12.07
CA VAL A 49 1.61 -4.44 13.27
C VAL A 49 1.54 -5.71 14.12
N LYS A 50 1.56 -6.89 13.51
CA LYS A 50 1.54 -8.18 14.22
C LYS A 50 2.79 -8.39 15.09
N GLN A 51 3.93 -7.81 14.73
CA GLN A 51 5.17 -7.93 15.50
C GLN A 51 5.19 -7.04 16.74
N TYR A 52 4.45 -5.93 16.72
CA TYR A 52 4.58 -4.85 17.70
C TYR A 52 3.32 -4.58 18.53
N LEU A 53 2.14 -4.94 18.03
CA LEU A 53 0.87 -4.67 18.70
C LEU A 53 0.29 -5.90 19.40
N PRO A 54 -0.48 -5.70 20.48
CA PRO A 54 -1.22 -6.78 21.13
C PRO A 54 -2.32 -7.33 20.21
N ALA A 55 -2.65 -8.60 20.37
CA ALA A 55 -3.60 -9.33 19.51
C ALA A 55 -4.96 -8.64 19.27
N PRO A 56 -5.60 -7.96 20.26
CA PRO A 56 -6.85 -7.25 20.04
C PRO A 56 -6.73 -6.10 19.04
N ASP A 57 -5.60 -5.37 19.04
CA ASP A 57 -5.40 -4.23 18.15
C ASP A 57 -4.93 -4.67 16.76
N VAL A 58 -4.16 -5.77 16.69
CA VAL A 58 -3.87 -6.46 15.42
C VAL A 58 -5.17 -6.91 14.74
N THR A 59 -6.14 -7.40 15.52
CA THR A 59 -7.45 -7.81 14.97
C THR A 59 -8.20 -6.63 14.36
N LYS A 60 -8.24 -5.48 15.06
CA LYS A 60 -8.87 -4.26 14.54
C LYS A 60 -8.17 -3.73 13.28
N ILE A 61 -6.84 -3.79 13.25
CA ILE A 61 -6.06 -3.38 12.08
C ILE A 61 -6.36 -4.27 10.88
N ASN A 62 -6.38 -5.60 11.07
CA ASN A 62 -6.71 -6.52 9.99
C ASN A 62 -8.14 -6.30 9.46
N GLN A 63 -9.08 -5.99 10.35
CA GLN A 63 -10.44 -5.64 9.95
C GLN A 63 -10.47 -4.34 9.14
N ALA A 64 -9.80 -3.28 9.63
CA ALA A 64 -9.67 -2.01 8.91
C ALA A 64 -9.06 -2.18 7.51
N LEU A 65 -8.00 -3.00 7.38
CA LEU A 65 -7.40 -3.30 6.07
C LEU A 65 -8.35 -4.05 5.15
N SER A 66 -9.08 -5.05 5.66
CA SER A 66 -10.05 -5.83 4.88
C SER A 66 -11.26 -5.02 4.42
N GLU A 67 -11.62 -3.97 5.16
CA GLU A 67 -12.72 -3.06 4.83
C GLU A 67 -12.24 -1.82 4.07
N GLU A 68 -10.93 -1.72 3.79
CA GLU A 68 -10.27 -0.53 3.24
C GLU A 68 -10.54 0.75 4.06
N ASP A 69 -10.83 0.60 5.37
CA ASP A 69 -11.08 1.70 6.31
C ASP A 69 -9.76 2.19 6.92
N TYR A 70 -9.02 2.97 6.13
CA TYR A 70 -7.73 3.56 6.56
C TYR A 70 -7.89 4.56 7.71
N ARG A 71 -9.08 5.11 7.90
CA ARG A 71 -9.41 5.94 9.06
C ARG A 71 -9.45 5.13 10.35
N ALA A 72 -10.08 3.96 10.33
CA ALA A 72 -10.08 3.04 11.47
C ALA A 72 -8.66 2.54 11.79
N LEU A 73 -7.84 2.28 10.77
CA LEU A 73 -6.41 1.99 10.92
C LEU A 73 -5.68 3.10 11.68
N ASP A 74 -5.84 4.36 11.27
CA ASP A 74 -5.18 5.50 11.93
C ASP A 74 -5.67 5.69 13.38
N VAL A 75 -6.96 5.48 13.66
CA VAL A 75 -7.52 5.52 15.02
C VAL A 75 -6.85 4.51 15.95
N VAL A 76 -6.58 3.29 15.48
CA VAL A 76 -5.87 2.28 16.29
C VAL A 76 -4.42 2.70 16.51
N LEU A 77 -3.73 3.13 15.44
CA LEU A 77 -2.31 3.49 15.47
C LEU A 77 -2.00 4.79 16.22
N LYS A 78 -2.98 5.68 16.43
CA LYS A 78 -2.86 6.84 17.33
C LYS A 78 -2.47 6.46 18.75
N ASN A 79 -2.80 5.26 19.20
CA ASN A 79 -2.38 4.75 20.52
C ASN A 79 -0.92 4.25 20.55
N TYR A 80 -0.26 4.20 19.39
CA TYR A 80 1.06 3.61 19.18
C TYR A 80 1.96 4.49 18.28
N PRO A 81 2.22 5.75 18.66
CA PRO A 81 2.92 6.71 17.81
C PRO A 81 4.32 6.24 17.37
N GLN A 82 5.03 5.49 18.22
CA GLN A 82 6.35 4.92 17.91
C GLN A 82 6.32 3.86 16.80
N TYR A 83 5.19 3.17 16.62
CA TYR A 83 5.01 2.19 15.55
C TYR A 83 4.40 2.82 14.31
N LYS A 84 3.67 3.93 14.46
CA LYS A 84 3.15 4.71 13.33
C LYS A 84 4.28 5.22 12.42
N GLU A 85 5.34 5.82 12.98
CA GLU A 85 6.47 6.32 12.17
C GLU A 85 7.24 5.19 11.46
N GLN A 86 7.42 4.05 12.13
CA GLN A 86 8.05 2.88 11.53
C GLN A 86 7.19 2.30 10.39
N LEU A 87 5.88 2.24 10.60
CA LEU A 87 4.93 1.79 9.60
C LEU A 87 4.94 2.72 8.39
N GLU A 88 4.89 4.04 8.61
CA GLU A 88 4.98 5.05 7.56
C GLU A 88 6.27 4.91 6.75
N THR A 89 7.43 4.71 7.41
CA THR A 89 8.71 4.51 6.73
C THR A 89 8.68 3.23 5.89
N LYS A 90 8.07 2.16 6.41
CA LYS A 90 8.05 0.87 5.72
C LYS A 90 7.09 0.87 4.54
N ILE A 91 5.97 1.56 4.66
CA ILE A 91 5.07 1.83 3.55
C ILE A 91 5.83 2.54 2.43
N ASP A 92 6.67 3.52 2.73
CA ASP A 92 7.42 4.28 1.71
C ASP A 92 8.42 3.39 0.97
N GLU A 93 9.15 2.55 1.73
CA GLU A 93 10.08 1.58 1.16
C GLU A 93 9.37 0.58 0.22
N GLU A 94 8.23 0.05 0.64
CA GLU A 94 7.47 -0.91 -0.16
C GLU A 94 6.80 -0.24 -1.35
N PHE A 95 6.29 0.98 -1.19
CA PHE A 95 5.73 1.76 -2.28
C PHE A 95 6.77 2.06 -3.37
N ALA A 96 7.99 2.43 -2.99
CA ALA A 96 9.08 2.64 -3.93
C ALA A 96 9.41 1.36 -4.72
N LYS A 97 9.43 0.20 -4.06
CA LYS A 97 9.62 -1.11 -4.73
C LYS A 97 8.48 -1.42 -5.69
N LEU A 98 7.23 -1.16 -5.30
CA LEU A 98 6.06 -1.41 -6.12
C LEU A 98 6.07 -0.55 -7.39
N LYS A 99 6.43 0.74 -7.26
CA LYS A 99 6.66 1.62 -8.43
C LYS A 99 7.74 1.08 -9.35
N GLN A 100 8.83 0.56 -8.79
CA GLN A 100 9.88 -0.07 -9.58
C GLN A 100 9.35 -1.30 -10.33
N THR A 101 8.58 -2.16 -9.68
CA THR A 101 7.95 -3.33 -10.32
C THR A 101 7.04 -2.92 -11.48
N ILE A 102 6.20 -1.89 -11.31
CA ILE A 102 5.35 -1.38 -12.39
C ILE A 102 6.20 -0.88 -13.56
N SER A 103 7.27 -0.13 -13.28
CA SER A 103 8.18 0.38 -14.32
C SER A 103 8.92 -0.74 -15.07
N GLU A 104 9.29 -1.83 -14.37
CA GLU A 104 9.93 -3.01 -14.96
C GLU A 104 8.94 -3.77 -15.86
N GLU A 105 7.72 -4.00 -15.40
CA GLU A 105 6.65 -4.65 -16.17
C GLU A 105 6.28 -3.84 -17.42
N GLN A 106 6.21 -2.51 -17.32
CA GLN A 106 6.01 -1.63 -18.48
C GLN A 106 7.15 -1.73 -19.50
N THR A 107 8.39 -1.83 -19.02
CA THR A 107 9.58 -1.97 -19.89
C THR A 107 9.57 -3.32 -20.61
N ASN A 108 9.25 -4.40 -19.88
CA ASN A 108 9.13 -5.74 -20.45
C ASN A 108 8.01 -5.82 -21.50
N ALA A 109 6.85 -5.23 -21.23
CA ALA A 109 5.74 -5.16 -22.17
C ALA A 109 6.11 -4.41 -23.46
N ARG A 110 6.89 -3.31 -23.36
CA ARG A 110 7.40 -2.58 -24.53
C ARG A 110 8.39 -3.40 -25.36
N LEU A 111 9.28 -4.15 -24.71
CA LEU A 111 10.26 -5.00 -25.38
C LEU A 111 9.62 -6.20 -26.10
N GLN A 112 8.53 -6.76 -25.57
CA GLN A 112 7.78 -7.84 -26.24
C GLN A 112 6.91 -7.35 -27.40
N SER A 113 6.65 -6.04 -27.48
CA SER A 113 5.85 -5.41 -28.53
C SER A 113 6.71 -4.82 -29.67
N SER A 114 8.04 -4.95 -29.60
CA SER A 114 9.02 -4.46 -30.59
C SER A 114 9.64 -5.62 -31.38
#